data_AF-A0A1V5ZQA3-F1
#
_entry.id   AF-A0A1V5ZQA3-F1
#
_cell.length_a   1.000
_cell.length_b   1.000
_cell.length_c   1.000
_cell.angle_alpha   90.00
_cell.angle_beta   90.00
_cell.angle_gamma   90.00
#
_symmetry.space_group_name_H-M   'P 1'
#
loop_
_entity.id
_entity.type
_entity.pdbx_description
1 polymer ?
#
loop_
_entity_poly.entity_id
_entity_poly.type
_entity_poly.pdbx_seq_one_letter_code
_entity_poly.pdbx_strand_id
1 'polypeptide(L)'
;MFLEIIAQDELKNQNLKKINSKIIELSEKLGIKCIVNNIYQYINESDKEAWEMALAIKDGNKMYDDHRRKPKEKYHLMSGQEVFAMMIDN
;
A
#
# COMPACT_ATOMS: atom_id res chain seq x y z
N MET A 1 7.32 -11.43 -17.10
CA MET A 1 6.57 -10.18 -16.83
C MET A 1 5.40 -10.53 -15.92
N PHE A 2 5.15 -9.73 -14.89
CA PHE A 2 4.02 -9.89 -13.98
C PHE A 2 3.30 -8.55 -13.85
N LEU A 3 1.99 -8.60 -13.59
CA LEU A 3 1.24 -7.40 -13.19
C LEU A 3 1.19 -7.32 -11.66
N GLU A 4 1.38 -6.13 -11.13
CA GLU A 4 1.48 -5.90 -9.69
C GLU A 4 0.11 -5.57 -9.10
N ILE A 5 -0.27 -6.27 -8.03
CA ILE A 5 -1.44 -5.95 -7.21
C ILE A 5 -0.94 -5.49 -5.85
N ILE A 6 -1.46 -4.35 -5.39
CA ILE A 6 -1.06 -3.77 -4.11
C ILE A 6 -2.10 -4.15 -3.06
N ALA A 7 -1.68 -4.91 -2.05
CA ALA A 7 -2.50 -5.31 -0.91
C ALA A 7 -2.57 -4.17 0.12
N GLN A 8 -3.67 -3.41 0.07
CA GLN A 8 -4.05 -2.41 1.07
C GLN A 8 -5.58 -2.42 1.22
N ASP A 9 -6.08 -1.68 2.21
CA ASP A 9 -7.51 -1.55 2.49
C ASP A 9 -8.26 -0.83 1.35
N GLU A 10 -8.93 -1.60 0.51
CA GLU A 10 -9.68 -1.11 -0.65
C GLU A 10 -10.99 -0.42 -0.25
N LEU A 11 -11.55 -0.74 0.92
CA LEU A 11 -12.71 -0.02 1.47
C LEU A 11 -12.35 1.45 1.75
N LYS A 12 -11.14 1.70 2.25
CA LYS A 12 -10.61 3.05 2.51
C LYS A 12 -10.04 3.74 1.27
N ASN A 13 -9.62 2.99 0.24
CA ASN A 13 -9.04 3.53 -0.98
C ASN A 13 -9.73 2.97 -2.25
N GLN A 14 -10.82 3.62 -2.65
CA GLN A 14 -11.62 3.20 -3.83
C GLN A 14 -10.86 3.31 -5.15
N ASN A 15 -9.85 4.17 -5.25
CA ASN A 15 -8.98 4.24 -6.43
C ASN A 15 -8.13 2.99 -6.55
N LEU A 16 -7.59 2.50 -5.43
CA LEU A 16 -6.86 1.24 -5.40
C LEU A 16 -7.74 0.08 -5.84
N LYS A 17 -8.97 -0.03 -5.30
CA LYS A 17 -9.96 -1.05 -5.73
C LYS A 17 -10.14 -1.08 -7.24
N LYS A 18 -10.35 0.10 -7.83
CA LYS A 18 -10.53 0.26 -9.28
C LYS A 18 -9.28 -0.18 -10.06
N ILE A 19 -8.09 0.17 -9.58
CA ILE A 19 -6.82 -0.18 -10.22
C ILE A 19 -6.58 -1.69 -10.13
N ASN A 20 -6.67 -2.29 -8.94
CA ASN A 20 -6.48 -3.72 -8.74
C ASN A 20 -7.47 -4.54 -9.59
N SER A 21 -8.74 -4.14 -9.63
CA SER A 21 -9.76 -4.78 -10.48
C SER A 21 -9.38 -4.73 -11.98
N LYS A 22 -8.87 -3.59 -12.46
CA LYS A 22 -8.43 -3.45 -13.86
C LYS A 22 -7.16 -4.22 -14.16
N ILE A 23 -6.27 -4.37 -13.20
CA ILE A 23 -5.07 -5.19 -13.33
C ILE A 23 -5.44 -6.67 -13.44
N ILE A 24 -6.41 -7.14 -12.65
CA ILE A 24 -6.93 -8.52 -12.74
C ILE A 24 -7.57 -8.76 -14.11
N GLU A 25 -8.43 -7.84 -14.59
CA GLU A 25 -9.04 -7.93 -15.93
C GLU A 25 -7.96 -7.99 -17.04
N LEU A 26 -6.91 -7.19 -16.94
CA LEU A 26 -5.78 -7.21 -17.88
C LEU A 26 -4.97 -8.51 -17.79
N SER A 27 -4.76 -9.04 -16.58
CA SER A 27 -4.09 -10.31 -16.34
C SER A 27 -4.82 -11.44 -17.05
N GLU A 28 -6.14 -11.52 -16.90
CA GLU A 28 -6.98 -12.51 -17.58
C GLU A 28 -6.94 -12.35 -19.10
N LYS A 29 -7.09 -11.11 -19.60
CA LYS A 29 -7.11 -10.82 -21.03
C LYS A 29 -5.79 -11.14 -21.74
N LEU A 30 -4.66 -10.92 -21.08
CA LEU A 30 -3.32 -11.04 -21.67
C LEU A 30 -2.61 -12.34 -21.27
N GLY A 31 -3.18 -13.13 -20.35
CA GLY A 31 -2.53 -14.32 -19.79
C GLY A 31 -1.27 -14.00 -18.96
N ILE A 32 -1.15 -12.78 -18.45
CA ILE A 32 0.00 -12.33 -17.65
C ILE A 32 -0.32 -12.54 -16.18
N LYS A 33 0.49 -13.35 -15.47
CA LYS A 33 0.29 -13.61 -14.04
C LYS A 33 0.43 -12.35 -13.19
N CYS A 34 -0.29 -12.31 -12.07
CA CYS A 34 -0.16 -11.25 -11.07
C CYS A 34 0.86 -11.62 -9.98
N ILE A 35 1.44 -10.61 -9.35
CA ILE A 35 2.21 -10.69 -8.10
C ILE A 35 1.62 -9.72 -7.09
N VAL A 36 1.47 -10.15 -5.84
CA VAL A 36 0.95 -9.33 -4.75
C VAL A 36 2.10 -8.82 -3.90
N ASN A 37 2.09 -7.54 -3.55
CA ASN A 37 2.91 -6.99 -2.48
C ASN A 37 2.16 -5.84 -1.80
N ASN A 38 2.71 -5.28 -0.72
CA ASN A 38 2.10 -4.18 0.03
C ASN A 38 2.92 -2.87 0.00
N ILE A 39 3.99 -2.83 -0.81
CA ILE A 39 4.94 -1.71 -0.96
C ILE A 39 5.45 -1.20 0.40
N TYR A 40 5.90 -2.12 1.27
CA TYR A 40 6.40 -1.77 2.60
C TYR A 40 7.49 -0.69 2.55
N GLN A 41 7.48 0.19 3.54
CA GLN A 41 8.40 1.32 3.73
C GLN A 41 9.09 1.27 5.09
N TYR A 42 8.56 0.47 6.01
CA TYR A 42 9.05 0.29 7.36
C TYR A 42 8.79 -1.14 7.84
N ILE A 43 9.45 -1.57 8.92
CA ILE A 43 9.47 -2.99 9.31
C ILE A 43 8.20 -3.33 10.09
N ASN A 44 7.97 -2.68 11.23
CA ASN A 44 6.85 -2.99 12.13
C ASN A 44 5.74 -1.96 12.01
N GLU A 45 4.48 -2.32 12.29
CA GLU A 45 3.37 -1.36 12.25
C GLU A 45 3.61 -0.12 13.13
N SER A 46 4.29 -0.30 14.27
CA SER A 46 4.68 0.77 15.19
C SER A 46 5.66 1.80 14.61
N ASP A 47 6.39 1.46 13.54
CA ASP A 47 7.42 2.32 12.95
C ASP A 47 6.81 3.41 12.05
N LYS A 48 5.48 3.46 11.92
CA LYS A 48 4.76 4.44 11.09
C LYS A 48 5.13 5.88 11.42
N GLU A 49 5.20 6.25 12.70
CA GLU A 49 5.53 7.62 13.11
C GLU A 49 6.98 7.98 12.75
N ALA A 50 7.91 7.04 12.92
CA ALA A 50 9.31 7.23 12.52
C ALA A 50 9.44 7.44 11.01
N TRP A 51 8.68 6.69 10.21
CA TRP A 51 8.63 6.90 8.76
C TRP A 51 8.00 8.24 8.37
N GLU A 52 6.90 8.64 9.02
CA GLU A 52 6.29 9.96 8.80
C GLU A 52 7.24 11.11 9.15
N MET A 53 8.05 10.96 10.21
CA MET A 53 9.09 11.91 10.56
C MET A 53 10.19 11.97 9.49
N ALA A 54 10.63 10.83 8.97
CA ALA A 54 11.59 10.78 7.87
C ALA A 54 11.03 11.48 6.60
N LEU A 55 9.74 11.32 6.30
CA LEU A 55 9.06 12.03 5.21
C LEU A 55 9.02 13.54 5.45
N ALA A 56 8.71 13.99 6.67
CA ALA A 56 8.70 15.40 7.01
C ALA A 56 10.09 16.03 6.84
N ILE A 57 11.14 15.36 7.35
CA ILE A 57 12.54 15.79 7.16
C ILE A 57 12.88 15.88 5.66
N LYS A 58 12.54 14.85 4.88
CA LYS A 58 12.80 14.80 3.44
C LYS A 58 12.14 15.97 2.70
N ASP A 59 10.91 16.30 3.09
CA ASP A 59 10.12 17.35 2.44
C ASP A 59 10.40 18.76 3.00
N GLY A 60 11.30 18.89 4.00
CA GLY A 60 11.60 20.18 4.65
C GLY A 60 10.50 20.70 5.58
N ASN A 61 9.59 19.83 6.01
CA ASN A 61 8.45 20.14 6.84
C ASN A 61 8.70 19.78 8.32
N LYS A 62 7.93 20.41 9.20
CA LYS A 62 7.88 20.10 10.63
C LYS A 62 6.75 19.11 10.91
N MET A 63 6.87 18.37 12.01
CA MET A 63 5.86 17.35 12.38
C MET A 63 4.48 17.92 12.70
N TYR A 64 4.40 19.19 13.10
CA TYR A 64 3.15 19.90 13.36
C TYR A 64 2.58 20.63 12.13
N ASP A 65 3.26 20.58 10.97
CA ASP A 65 2.73 21.20 9.76
C ASP A 65 1.57 20.36 9.23
N ASP A 66 0.39 20.97 9.08
CA ASP A 66 -0.82 20.25 8.67
C ASP A 66 -0.74 19.69 7.24
N HIS A 67 0.02 20.37 6.38
CA HIS A 67 0.21 20.01 4.98
C HIS A 67 1.31 18.97 4.75
N ARG A 68 2.00 18.50 5.80
CA ARG A 68 3.02 17.45 5.67
C ARG A 68 2.38 16.15 5.16
N ARG A 69 3.18 15.31 4.50
CA ARG A 69 2.74 13.99 4.05
C ARG A 69 2.38 13.12 5.27
N LYS A 70 1.14 12.59 5.28
CA LYS A 70 0.59 11.67 6.30
C LYS A 70 -0.11 10.48 5.61
N PRO A 71 0.65 9.47 5.14
CA PRO A 71 0.07 8.32 4.43
C PRO A 71 -0.93 7.57 5.33
N LYS A 72 -2.12 7.25 4.80
CA LYS A 72 -3.21 6.66 5.60
C LYS A 72 -3.13 5.14 5.63
N GLU A 73 -2.56 4.56 4.58
CA GLU A 73 -2.31 3.15 4.36
C GLU A 73 -1.28 2.57 5.35
N LYS A 74 -1.12 1.25 5.31
CA LYS A 74 -0.22 0.49 6.18
C LYS A 74 0.96 -0.03 5.38
N TYR A 75 2.13 0.57 5.56
CA TYR A 75 3.35 0.19 4.83
C TYR A 75 4.38 -0.51 5.73
N HIS A 76 3.93 -1.23 6.77
CA HIS A 76 4.82 -2.15 7.47
C HIS A 76 5.06 -3.40 6.63
N LEU A 77 6.09 -4.17 6.95
CA LEU A 77 6.29 -5.47 6.35
C LEU A 77 5.21 -6.43 6.90
N MET A 78 4.16 -6.66 6.12
CA MET A 78 3.07 -7.56 6.49
C MET A 78 3.51 -9.02 6.41
N SER A 79 3.01 -9.83 7.34
CA SER A 79 3.02 -11.28 7.24
C SER A 79 2.14 -11.77 6.07
N GLY A 80 2.36 -13.01 5.61
CA GLY A 80 1.52 -13.59 4.56
C GLY A 80 0.04 -13.69 4.95
N GLN A 81 -0.27 -13.87 6.24
CA GLN A 81 -1.65 -13.89 6.74
C GLN A 81 -2.31 -12.51 6.66
N GLU A 82 -1.59 -11.45 7.01
CA GLU A 82 -2.09 -10.07 6.89
C GLU A 82 -2.33 -9.69 5.43
N VAL A 83 -1.40 -10.03 4.53
CA VAL A 83 -1.59 -9.82 3.08
C VAL A 83 -2.83 -10.58 2.59
N PHE A 84 -2.99 -11.83 2.99
CA PHE A 84 -4.13 -12.64 2.59
C PHE A 84 -5.46 -12.07 3.09
N ALA A 85 -5.53 -11.63 4.34
CA ALA A 85 -6.70 -10.97 4.89
C ALA A 85 -7.06 -9.70 4.10
N MET A 86 -6.07 -8.87 3.76
CA MET A 86 -6.28 -7.68 2.92
C MET A 86 -6.81 -8.01 1.52
N MET A 87 -6.55 -9.20 0.99
CA MET A 87 -6.99 -9.60 -0.35
C MET A 87 -8.36 -10.30 -0.36
N ILE A 88 -8.81 -10.86 0.77
CA ILE A 88 -10.11 -11.56 0.87
C ILE A 88 -11.21 -10.67 1.43
N ASP A 89 -10.88 -9.82 2.41
CA ASP A 89 -11.88 -9.03 3.13
C ASP A 89 -12.28 -7.73 2.38
N ASN A 90 -11.91 -7.62 1.08
CA ASN A 90 -12.09 -6.44 0.20
C ASN A 90 -12.81 -6.77 -1.11
#